data_AF-A0A316RU11-F1
#
_entry.id   AF-A0A316RU11-F1
#
_cell.length_a   1.000
_cell.length_b   1.000
_cell.length_c   1.000
_cell.angle_alpha   90.00
_cell.angle_beta   90.00
_cell.angle_gamma   90.00
#
_symmetry.space_group_name_H-M   'P 1'
#
loop_
_entity.id
_entity.type
_entity.pdbx_description
1 polymer ?
#
loop_
_entity_poly.entity_id
_entity_poly.type
_entity_poly.pdbx_seq_one_letter_code
_entity_poly.pdbx_strand_id
1 'polypeptide(L)'
;MLAALLAAPLFACGAQPTTTAPGTDAPAADTNVTDSGKKDDAKADNATGSSGGSSTNTDAPAFDTWSDDCVDDHGNVTVSALLGLKGWQLQTLLSQRGFSWNGEYKRYEDGEGRVFLAERYYRDGSDETLGEDQIGELDKGATGSPVAFYLTVSGYLDGEDDESMALLKAVSGAGGVSCEDYRYVDGVLYAIVYNESMNRNFVMAAANDDATVSIMVCNEDVARTGALTEGGGAPTVMDVWHEYFG
;
A
#
# COMPACT_ATOMS: atom_id res chain seq x y z
N MET A 1 20.51 -5.60 17.22
CA MET A 1 19.41 -4.66 16.88
C MET A 1 18.74 -4.98 15.54
N LEU A 2 19.27 -5.93 14.76
CA LEU A 2 18.64 -6.54 13.56
C LEU A 2 17.20 -7.04 13.81
N ALA A 3 16.94 -7.55 15.02
CA ALA A 3 15.63 -8.04 15.42
C ALA A 3 14.57 -6.95 15.66
N ALA A 4 14.95 -5.66 15.68
CA ALA A 4 14.00 -4.57 16.00
C ALA A 4 13.27 -4.03 14.76
N LEU A 5 13.93 -3.94 13.59
CA LEU A 5 13.22 -3.67 12.32
C LEU A 5 12.35 -4.87 11.88
N LEU A 6 12.72 -6.09 12.30
CA LEU A 6 11.89 -7.29 12.20
C LEU A 6 10.85 -7.42 13.34
N ALA A 7 10.82 -6.50 14.32
CA ALA A 7 9.87 -6.52 15.44
C ALA A 7 8.71 -5.52 15.30
N ALA A 8 8.62 -4.78 14.18
CA ALA A 8 7.36 -4.15 13.80
C ALA A 8 6.35 -5.27 13.42
N PRO A 9 5.06 -5.14 13.78
CA PRO A 9 4.11 -6.22 14.09
C PRO A 9 3.68 -7.15 12.92
N LEU A 10 4.36 -7.13 11.78
CA LEU A 10 4.08 -7.97 10.63
C LEU A 10 4.28 -9.48 10.88
N PHE A 11 5.09 -9.86 11.87
CA PHE A 11 5.33 -11.28 12.21
C PHE A 11 4.38 -11.85 13.30
N ALA A 12 3.37 -11.09 13.76
CA ALA A 12 2.44 -11.52 14.81
C ALA A 12 1.03 -11.90 14.31
N CYS A 13 0.73 -11.81 13.01
CA CYS A 13 -0.57 -12.20 12.46
C CYS A 13 -0.66 -13.72 12.26
N GLY A 14 -0.85 -14.47 13.33
CA GLY A 14 -1.03 -15.93 13.23
C GLY A 14 -1.81 -16.64 14.34
N ALA A 15 -2.28 -15.94 15.37
CA ALA A 15 -2.99 -16.61 16.47
C ALA A 15 -4.32 -15.92 16.80
N GLN A 16 -5.38 -16.32 16.12
CA GLN A 16 -6.74 -16.15 16.63
C GLN A 16 -7.25 -17.51 17.14
N PRO A 17 -7.65 -17.65 18.42
CA PRO A 17 -8.35 -18.84 18.88
C PRO A 17 -9.74 -18.89 18.24
N THR A 18 -9.98 -19.95 17.47
CA THR A 18 -11.29 -20.34 16.95
C THR A 18 -12.28 -20.56 18.09
N THR A 19 -13.41 -19.86 18.09
CA THR A 19 -14.65 -20.41 18.65
C THR A 19 -15.83 -20.18 17.70
N THR A 20 -16.63 -21.23 17.57
CA THR A 20 -17.62 -21.49 16.53
C THR A 20 -19.03 -21.12 16.99
N ALA A 21 -19.71 -20.24 16.23
CA ALA A 21 -21.13 -20.21 15.81
C ALA A 21 -22.30 -20.18 16.86
N PRO A 22 -23.58 -20.07 16.45
CA PRO A 22 -24.23 -19.06 15.58
C PRO A 22 -25.56 -18.52 16.20
N GLY A 23 -26.13 -17.46 15.61
CA GLY A 23 -27.50 -17.01 15.95
C GLY A 23 -28.13 -16.17 14.84
N THR A 24 -29.20 -16.69 14.26
CA THR A 24 -30.00 -16.19 13.14
C THR A 24 -30.90 -15.02 13.54
N ASP A 25 -31.14 -14.07 12.63
CA ASP A 25 -32.48 -13.68 12.14
C ASP A 25 -32.51 -12.29 11.50
N ALA A 26 -32.92 -12.25 10.24
CA ALA A 26 -33.64 -11.16 9.58
C ALA A 26 -34.72 -11.82 8.69
N PRO A 27 -35.74 -11.13 8.15
CA PRO A 27 -36.09 -9.71 8.25
C PRO A 27 -37.59 -9.47 8.58
N ALA A 28 -38.02 -8.21 8.73
CA ALA A 28 -39.42 -7.85 8.55
C ALA A 28 -39.56 -6.49 7.85
N ALA A 29 -40.24 -6.53 6.71
CA ALA A 29 -40.77 -5.39 5.98
C ALA A 29 -41.95 -4.78 6.74
N ASP A 30 -42.15 -3.46 6.62
CA ASP A 30 -43.52 -2.96 6.54
C ASP A 30 -43.62 -1.72 5.65
N THR A 31 -44.65 -1.77 4.84
CA THR A 31 -45.17 -0.79 3.89
C THR A 31 -45.93 0.31 4.61
N ASN A 32 -45.86 1.55 4.10
CA ASN A 32 -47.09 2.34 3.99
C ASN A 32 -47.03 3.40 2.89
N VAL A 33 -48.10 3.40 2.10
CA VAL A 33 -48.44 4.30 1.00
C VAL A 33 -49.54 5.25 1.49
N THR A 34 -49.50 6.52 1.08
CA THR A 34 -50.62 7.40 0.65
C THR A 34 -50.14 8.85 0.66
N ASP A 35 -50.68 9.81 -0.09
CA ASP A 35 -51.24 9.96 -1.44
C ASP A 35 -51.48 11.49 -1.59
N SER A 36 -51.53 11.94 -2.85
CA SER A 36 -52.21 13.10 -3.40
C SER A 36 -51.83 14.55 -3.02
N GLY A 37 -51.58 15.34 -4.07
CA GLY A 37 -51.64 16.80 -4.03
C GLY A 37 -51.07 17.51 -5.25
N LYS A 38 -51.77 17.44 -6.40
CA LYS A 38 -51.48 18.20 -7.63
C LYS A 38 -52.25 19.54 -7.64
N LYS A 39 -51.62 20.62 -8.09
CA LYS A 39 -52.16 21.76 -8.89
C LYS A 39 -51.02 22.77 -9.16
N ASP A 40 -50.60 22.97 -10.41
CA ASP A 40 -51.10 23.96 -11.39
C ASP A 40 -50.69 25.40 -10.93
N ASP A 41 -50.05 26.32 -11.65
CA ASP A 41 -50.00 26.63 -13.08
C ASP A 41 -48.93 27.73 -13.36
N ALA A 42 -48.44 27.77 -14.61
CA ALA A 42 -48.18 28.95 -15.45
C ALA A 42 -46.99 29.94 -15.24
N LYS A 43 -46.12 29.95 -16.27
CA LYS A 43 -45.84 31.06 -17.22
C LYS A 43 -44.41 31.64 -17.28
N ALA A 44 -43.91 31.56 -18.52
CA ALA A 44 -42.78 32.19 -19.21
C ALA A 44 -42.36 33.61 -18.78
N ASP A 45 -41.06 33.94 -18.86
CA ASP A 45 -40.47 34.64 -20.02
C ASP A 45 -38.97 34.94 -19.81
N ASN A 46 -38.30 35.08 -20.95
CA ASN A 46 -36.87 35.26 -21.24
C ASN A 46 -36.27 36.60 -20.74
N ALA A 47 -35.09 36.61 -20.11
CA ALA A 47 -34.10 37.71 -20.24
C ALA A 47 -32.75 37.42 -19.55
N THR A 48 -31.70 37.65 -20.34
CA THR A 48 -30.27 37.70 -20.09
C THR A 48 -29.85 38.52 -18.85
N GLY A 49 -28.92 38.00 -18.05
CA GLY A 49 -28.30 38.74 -16.96
C GLY A 49 -27.09 37.99 -16.39
N SER A 50 -25.90 38.40 -16.84
CA SER A 50 -24.61 37.90 -16.40
C SER A 50 -24.42 38.03 -14.88
N SER A 51 -24.17 36.90 -14.20
CA SER A 51 -23.43 36.89 -12.93
C SER A 51 -22.34 35.84 -13.05
N GLY A 52 -21.15 36.33 -13.44
CA GLY A 52 -19.91 35.59 -13.32
C GLY A 52 -19.71 35.20 -11.86
N GLY A 53 -19.92 33.92 -11.61
CA GLY A 53 -19.73 33.27 -10.33
C GLY A 53 -19.53 31.79 -10.57
N SER A 54 -18.66 31.45 -11.53
CA SER A 54 -18.09 30.10 -11.55
C SER A 54 -17.14 30.08 -10.36
N SER A 55 -17.65 29.59 -9.23
CA SER A 55 -16.83 29.00 -8.19
C SER A 55 -15.78 28.17 -8.91
N THR A 56 -14.51 28.50 -8.69
CA THR A 56 -13.39 27.68 -9.09
C THR A 56 -13.68 26.29 -8.56
N ASN A 57 -14.09 25.37 -9.44
CA ASN A 57 -13.99 23.95 -9.16
C ASN A 57 -12.53 23.76 -8.76
N THR A 58 -12.31 23.45 -7.49
CA THR A 58 -11.06 22.83 -7.06
C THR A 58 -10.94 21.57 -7.90
N ASP A 59 -10.12 21.64 -8.95
CA ASP A 59 -9.87 20.52 -9.84
C ASP A 59 -9.45 19.34 -8.96
N ALA A 60 -10.34 18.35 -8.86
CA ALA A 60 -9.99 17.09 -8.23
C ALA A 60 -8.73 16.55 -8.93
N PRO A 61 -7.74 16.02 -8.18
CA PRO A 61 -6.51 15.53 -8.79
C PRO A 61 -6.86 14.55 -9.91
N ALA A 62 -6.32 14.79 -11.10
CA ALA A 62 -6.57 13.95 -12.26
C ALA A 62 -6.12 12.51 -11.95
N PHE A 63 -6.93 11.54 -12.37
CA PHE A 63 -6.59 10.12 -12.28
C PHE A 63 -5.49 9.79 -13.28
N ASP A 64 -4.30 9.48 -12.79
CA ASP A 64 -3.26 8.90 -13.64
C ASP A 64 -3.69 7.48 -14.02
N THR A 65 -3.57 7.13 -15.30
CA THR A 65 -3.74 5.74 -15.73
C THR A 65 -2.61 4.90 -15.10
N TRP A 66 -2.93 3.76 -14.49
CA TRP A 66 -1.94 2.86 -13.90
C TRP A 66 -1.52 1.76 -14.87
N SER A 67 -0.27 1.28 -14.76
CA SER A 67 0.29 0.22 -15.61
C SER A 67 -0.38 -1.13 -15.34
N ASP A 68 -0.39 -2.01 -16.35
CA ASP A 68 -0.77 -3.42 -16.19
C ASP A 68 0.14 -4.12 -15.15
N ASP A 69 1.36 -3.60 -14.92
CA ASP A 69 2.31 -4.10 -13.92
C ASP A 69 1.88 -3.86 -12.47
N CYS A 70 0.81 -3.09 -12.22
CA CYS A 70 0.34 -2.80 -10.86
C CYS A 70 -0.28 -4.02 -10.15
N VAL A 71 -0.62 -5.06 -10.91
CA VAL A 71 -1.15 -6.32 -10.41
C VAL A 71 -0.41 -7.48 -11.09
N ASP A 72 -0.03 -8.50 -10.34
CA ASP A 72 0.63 -9.69 -10.90
C ASP A 72 -0.38 -10.79 -11.32
N ASP A 73 0.13 -11.88 -11.89
CA ASP A 73 -0.66 -13.03 -12.33
C ASP A 73 -1.34 -13.78 -11.16
N HIS A 74 -0.90 -13.55 -9.92
CA HIS A 74 -1.51 -14.08 -8.71
C HIS A 74 -2.60 -13.14 -8.14
N GLY A 75 -2.83 -11.99 -8.78
CA GLY A 75 -3.79 -10.99 -8.37
C GLY A 75 -3.30 -10.11 -7.21
N ASN A 76 -2.03 -10.17 -6.84
CA ASN A 76 -1.45 -9.30 -5.82
C ASN A 76 -1.21 -7.90 -6.39
N VAL A 77 -1.37 -6.89 -5.54
CA VAL A 77 -0.79 -5.57 -5.79
C VAL A 77 0.74 -5.73 -5.81
N THR A 78 1.44 -5.06 -6.73
CA THR A 78 2.90 -5.24 -6.90
C THR A 78 3.71 -4.11 -6.27
N VAL A 79 5.01 -4.33 -6.10
CA VAL A 79 5.96 -3.26 -5.74
C VAL A 79 5.95 -2.12 -6.77
N SER A 80 5.69 -2.42 -8.05
CA SER A 80 5.53 -1.40 -9.09
C SER A 80 4.38 -0.44 -8.77
N ALA A 81 3.23 -0.97 -8.31
CA ALA A 81 2.11 -0.15 -7.87
C ALA A 81 2.48 0.75 -6.67
N LEU A 82 3.21 0.22 -5.69
CA LEU A 82 3.66 0.99 -4.51
C LEU A 82 4.55 2.17 -4.91
N LEU A 83 5.39 1.99 -5.93
CA LEU A 83 6.34 2.99 -6.41
C LEU A 83 5.76 3.97 -7.44
N GLY A 84 4.77 3.53 -8.23
CA GLY A 84 4.22 4.28 -9.36
C GLY A 84 2.94 5.04 -9.08
N LEU A 85 2.16 4.63 -8.06
CA LEU A 85 0.86 5.22 -7.77
C LEU A 85 0.92 6.27 -6.68
N LYS A 86 0.05 7.28 -6.80
CA LYS A 86 -0.30 8.14 -5.67
C LYS A 86 -1.09 7.33 -4.65
N GLY A 87 -1.04 7.77 -3.39
CA GLY A 87 -1.74 7.15 -2.27
C GLY A 87 -3.19 6.80 -2.55
N TRP A 88 -4.01 7.79 -2.93
CA TRP A 88 -5.43 7.57 -3.23
C TRP A 88 -5.68 6.60 -4.41
N GLN A 89 -4.75 6.53 -5.37
CA GLN A 89 -4.85 5.57 -6.48
C GLN A 89 -4.54 4.15 -6.01
N LEU A 90 -3.52 4.01 -5.15
CA LEU A 90 -3.20 2.75 -4.49
C LEU A 90 -4.39 2.25 -3.64
N GLN A 91 -5.07 3.14 -2.90
CA GLN A 91 -6.29 2.80 -2.16
C GLN A 91 -7.43 2.34 -3.08
N THR A 92 -7.58 3.00 -4.23
CA THR A 92 -8.56 2.62 -5.24
C THR A 92 -8.25 1.22 -5.80
N LEU A 93 -6.96 0.95 -6.10
CA LEU A 93 -6.51 -0.35 -6.57
C LEU A 93 -6.74 -1.45 -5.53
N LEU A 94 -6.32 -1.21 -4.28
CA LEU A 94 -6.54 -2.12 -3.15
C LEU A 94 -8.02 -2.48 -3.00
N SER A 95 -8.90 -1.48 -3.03
CA SER A 95 -10.36 -1.69 -2.97
C SER A 95 -10.87 -2.55 -4.14
N GLN A 96 -10.36 -2.33 -5.35
CA GLN A 96 -10.69 -3.15 -6.53
C GLN A 96 -10.12 -4.57 -6.47
N ARG A 97 -9.13 -4.82 -5.61
CA ARG A 97 -8.57 -6.15 -5.34
C ARG A 97 -9.22 -6.83 -4.13
N GLY A 98 -10.26 -6.22 -3.55
CA GLY A 98 -11.00 -6.80 -2.43
C GLY A 98 -10.44 -6.48 -1.05
N PHE A 99 -9.44 -5.59 -0.96
CA PHE A 99 -8.96 -5.11 0.33
C PHE A 99 -9.97 -4.14 0.94
N SER A 100 -10.08 -4.19 2.26
CA SER A 100 -10.88 -3.27 3.07
C SER A 100 -10.03 -2.65 4.17
N TRP A 101 -10.32 -1.39 4.52
CA TRP A 101 -9.60 -0.70 5.58
C TRP A 101 -9.99 -1.22 6.96
N ASN A 102 -8.99 -1.61 7.74
CA ASN A 102 -9.09 -1.92 9.15
C ASN A 102 -8.53 -0.75 9.97
N GLY A 103 -9.44 0.06 10.53
CA GLY A 103 -9.07 1.24 11.32
C GLY A 103 -8.46 0.93 12.69
N GLU A 104 -8.65 -0.28 13.23
CA GLU A 104 -8.03 -0.70 14.49
C GLU A 104 -6.53 -0.95 14.30
N TYR A 105 -6.16 -1.63 13.23
CA TYR A 105 -4.77 -1.96 12.90
C TYR A 105 -4.12 -1.02 11.88
N LYS A 106 -4.85 0.01 11.44
CA LYS A 106 -4.43 0.99 10.45
C LYS A 106 -3.82 0.36 9.19
N ARG A 107 -4.54 -0.57 8.58
CA ARG A 107 -4.07 -1.32 7.41
C ARG A 107 -5.21 -1.77 6.52
N TYR A 108 -4.89 -2.06 5.28
CA TYR A 108 -5.79 -2.72 4.33
C TYR A 108 -5.62 -4.24 4.44
N GLU A 109 -6.72 -4.98 4.45
CA GLU A 109 -6.76 -6.44 4.53
C GLU A 109 -7.75 -7.01 3.53
N ASP A 110 -7.43 -8.13 2.89
CA ASP A 110 -8.31 -8.82 1.94
C ASP A 110 -9.11 -9.99 2.55
N GLY A 111 -8.84 -10.32 3.81
CA GLY A 111 -9.44 -11.45 4.52
C GLY A 111 -8.83 -12.82 4.21
N GLU A 112 -7.83 -12.90 3.33
CA GLU A 112 -7.11 -14.12 2.94
C GLU A 112 -5.63 -14.09 3.38
N GLY A 113 -5.27 -13.13 4.24
CA GLY A 113 -3.92 -12.99 4.81
C GLY A 113 -3.05 -11.96 4.08
N ARG A 114 -3.52 -11.37 2.98
CA ARG A 114 -2.79 -10.26 2.33
C ARG A 114 -3.12 -8.95 3.03
N VAL A 115 -2.07 -8.16 3.24
CA VAL A 115 -2.12 -6.92 4.01
C VAL A 115 -1.34 -5.84 3.28
N PHE A 116 -1.81 -4.60 3.36
CA PHE A 116 -1.02 -3.43 3.00
C PHE A 116 -1.10 -2.36 4.10
N LEU A 117 0.04 -1.78 4.47
CA LEU A 117 0.12 -0.60 5.34
C LEU A 117 1.31 0.27 4.98
N ALA A 118 1.35 1.47 5.56
CA ALA A 118 2.46 2.41 5.40
C ALA A 118 2.89 2.95 6.76
N GLU A 119 4.19 3.09 6.96
CA GLU A 119 4.77 3.62 8.20
C GLU A 119 5.70 4.79 7.90
N ARG A 120 5.58 5.86 8.68
CA ARG A 120 6.50 6.99 8.63
C ARG A 120 7.67 6.73 9.56
N TYR A 121 8.88 6.91 9.06
CA TYR A 121 10.11 6.78 9.83
C TYR A 121 10.64 8.12 10.31
N TYR A 122 11.19 8.11 11.52
CA TYR A 122 11.81 9.25 12.17
C TYR A 122 13.31 9.04 12.39
N ARG A 123 14.03 10.14 12.56
CA ARG A 123 15.50 10.13 12.71
C ARG A 123 15.99 9.36 13.94
N ASP A 124 15.17 9.25 14.98
CA ASP A 124 15.50 8.49 16.18
C ASP A 124 15.24 6.98 16.02
N GLY A 125 14.84 6.53 14.82
CA GLY A 125 14.52 5.15 14.50
C GLY A 125 13.12 4.72 14.90
N SER A 126 12.30 5.61 15.47
CA SER A 126 10.89 5.33 15.70
C SER A 126 10.09 5.39 14.40
N ASP A 127 8.95 4.72 14.40
CA ASP A 127 7.99 4.68 13.30
C ASP A 127 6.57 5.02 13.77
N GLU A 128 5.71 5.39 12.82
CA GLU A 128 4.28 5.59 13.01
C GLU A 128 3.48 5.01 11.85
N THR A 129 2.58 4.08 12.13
CA THR A 129 1.60 3.59 11.15
C THR A 129 0.62 4.69 10.75
N LEU A 130 0.57 4.97 9.46
CA LEU A 130 -0.26 6.01 8.87
C LEU A 130 -1.75 5.63 8.88
N GLY A 131 -2.61 6.63 9.09
CA GLY A 131 -4.05 6.52 8.87
C GLY A 131 -4.42 6.45 7.39
N GLU A 132 -5.67 6.06 7.12
CA GLU A 132 -6.18 5.93 5.74
C GLU A 132 -6.10 7.25 4.97
N ASP A 133 -6.50 8.34 5.59
CA ASP A 133 -6.43 9.69 5.02
C ASP A 133 -4.99 10.10 4.68
N GLN A 134 -4.07 9.85 5.61
CA GLN A 134 -2.65 10.14 5.43
C GLN A 134 -2.03 9.32 4.29
N ILE A 135 -2.44 8.06 4.13
CA ILE A 135 -2.04 7.22 2.99
C ILE A 135 -2.55 7.83 1.70
N GLY A 136 -3.82 8.26 1.65
CA GLY A 136 -4.44 8.83 0.46
C GLY A 136 -3.75 10.09 -0.08
N GLU A 137 -3.11 10.84 0.81
CA GLU A 137 -2.37 12.08 0.49
C GLU A 137 -0.95 11.86 -0.03
N LEU A 138 -0.43 10.63 -0.01
CA LEU A 138 0.94 10.35 -0.45
C LEU A 138 1.12 10.61 -1.95
N ASP A 139 2.23 11.26 -2.30
CA ASP A 139 2.72 11.33 -3.67
C ASP A 139 3.25 9.96 -4.16
N LYS A 140 3.56 9.87 -5.45
CA LYS A 140 4.06 8.63 -6.08
C LYS A 140 5.28 8.09 -5.35
N GLY A 141 5.23 6.81 -4.94
CA GLY A 141 6.31 6.18 -4.16
C GLY A 141 6.56 6.85 -2.81
N ALA A 142 5.57 7.57 -2.28
CA ALA A 142 5.68 8.45 -1.12
C ALA A 142 6.83 9.48 -1.21
N THR A 143 7.18 9.92 -2.43
CA THR A 143 8.27 10.87 -2.65
C THR A 143 8.09 12.14 -1.80
N GLY A 144 9.16 12.58 -1.15
CA GLY A 144 9.13 13.76 -0.26
C GLY A 144 8.64 13.45 1.14
N SER A 145 8.33 12.18 1.45
CA SER A 145 7.95 11.72 2.78
C SER A 145 8.77 10.48 3.18
N PRO A 146 9.33 10.42 4.40
CA PRO A 146 10.09 9.26 4.87
C PRO A 146 9.12 8.13 5.25
N VAL A 147 8.52 7.48 4.25
CA VAL A 147 7.50 6.45 4.42
C VAL A 147 7.97 5.16 3.78
N ALA A 148 7.86 4.07 4.55
CA ALA A 148 8.01 2.72 4.03
C ALA A 148 6.62 2.10 3.78
N PHE A 149 6.51 1.35 2.69
CA PHE A 149 5.34 0.53 2.42
C PHE A 149 5.58 -0.90 2.85
N TYR A 150 4.53 -1.54 3.35
CA TYR A 150 4.53 -2.95 3.68
C TYR A 150 3.38 -3.64 2.96
N LEU A 151 3.70 -4.80 2.39
CA LEU A 151 2.79 -5.55 1.55
C LEU A 151 3.01 -7.05 1.77
N THR A 152 1.92 -7.77 2.02
CA THR A 152 1.92 -9.23 2.05
C THR A 152 1.33 -9.76 0.75
N VAL A 153 2.08 -10.62 0.05
CA VAL A 153 1.67 -11.25 -1.21
C VAL A 153 1.64 -12.78 -1.08
N SER A 154 0.88 -13.45 -1.93
CA SER A 154 0.76 -14.91 -1.92
C SER A 154 1.01 -15.51 -3.31
N GLY A 155 1.19 -16.83 -3.36
CA GLY A 155 1.32 -17.57 -4.62
C GLY A 155 2.75 -17.80 -5.13
N TYR A 156 3.76 -17.28 -4.42
CA TYR A 156 5.17 -17.41 -4.80
C TYR A 156 5.91 -18.59 -4.13
N LEU A 157 5.41 -19.09 -3.00
CA LEU A 157 6.03 -20.18 -2.23
C LEU A 157 5.34 -21.51 -2.53
N ASP A 158 5.44 -21.97 -3.78
CA ASP A 158 4.81 -23.22 -4.27
C ASP A 158 5.71 -24.47 -4.14
N GLY A 159 6.98 -24.27 -3.78
CA GLY A 159 7.99 -25.32 -3.64
C GLY A 159 8.67 -25.72 -4.95
N GLU A 160 8.38 -25.07 -6.07
CA GLU A 160 9.06 -25.29 -7.36
C GLU A 160 10.37 -24.50 -7.45
N ASP A 161 10.42 -23.30 -6.86
CA ASP A 161 11.59 -22.43 -6.83
C ASP A 161 12.40 -22.55 -5.52
N ASP A 162 13.68 -22.18 -5.60
CA ASP A 162 14.46 -21.81 -4.41
C ASP A 162 13.80 -20.60 -3.74
N GLU A 163 13.73 -20.58 -2.40
CA GLU A 163 13.10 -19.50 -1.64
C GLU A 163 13.64 -18.12 -2.04
N SER A 164 14.95 -18.00 -2.26
CA SER A 164 15.56 -16.74 -2.70
C SER A 164 15.03 -16.25 -4.05
N MET A 165 14.73 -17.18 -4.97
CA MET A 165 14.15 -16.89 -6.27
C MET A 165 12.66 -16.59 -6.18
N ALA A 166 11.93 -17.30 -5.32
CA ALA A 166 10.52 -17.02 -5.04
C ALA A 166 10.34 -15.60 -4.48
N LEU A 167 11.17 -15.21 -3.50
CA LEU A 167 11.17 -13.87 -2.94
C LEU A 167 11.54 -12.82 -4.00
N LEU A 168 12.51 -13.12 -4.88
CA LEU A 168 12.89 -12.17 -5.94
C LEU A 168 11.76 -11.98 -6.94
N LYS A 169 11.05 -13.05 -7.32
CA LYS A 169 9.84 -12.98 -8.16
C LYS A 169 8.73 -12.17 -7.48
N ALA A 170 8.52 -12.35 -6.18
CA ALA A 170 7.55 -11.58 -5.41
C ALA A 170 7.87 -10.07 -5.42
N VAL A 171 9.15 -9.70 -5.29
CA VAL A 171 9.60 -8.30 -5.38
C VAL A 171 9.47 -7.74 -6.81
N SER A 172 9.86 -8.50 -7.83
CA SER A 172 9.78 -8.04 -9.23
C SER A 172 8.36 -8.01 -9.78
N GLY A 173 7.44 -8.80 -9.20
CA GLY A 173 6.13 -9.09 -9.78
C GLY A 173 6.24 -9.68 -11.18
N ALA A 174 5.27 -9.39 -12.05
CA ALA A 174 5.23 -9.77 -13.46
C ALA A 174 6.24 -9.00 -14.35
N GLY A 175 7.42 -8.66 -13.83
CA GLY A 175 8.45 -7.89 -14.54
C GLY A 175 8.35 -6.36 -14.34
N GLY A 176 7.50 -5.91 -13.43
CA GLY A 176 7.12 -4.51 -13.25
C GLY A 176 8.16 -3.61 -12.57
N VAL A 177 9.20 -4.17 -11.96
CA VAL A 177 10.26 -3.41 -11.28
C VAL A 177 11.64 -3.93 -11.67
N SER A 178 12.52 -3.01 -12.07
CA SER A 178 13.92 -3.36 -12.37
C SER A 178 14.74 -3.45 -11.08
N CYS A 179 15.42 -4.58 -10.89
CA CYS A 179 16.34 -4.81 -9.77
C CYS A 179 17.79 -4.49 -10.19
N GLU A 180 18.47 -3.62 -9.44
CA GLU A 180 19.88 -3.26 -9.67
C GLU A 180 20.84 -4.29 -9.07
N ASP A 181 20.61 -4.64 -7.80
CA ASP A 181 21.39 -5.62 -7.06
C ASP A 181 20.47 -6.28 -6.02
N TYR A 182 20.78 -7.53 -5.67
CA TYR A 182 20.07 -8.27 -4.64
C TYR A 182 21.00 -9.23 -3.89
N ARG A 183 20.68 -9.49 -2.62
CA ARG A 183 21.38 -10.43 -1.74
C ARG A 183 20.33 -11.23 -0.97
N TYR A 184 20.58 -12.52 -0.79
CA TYR A 184 19.78 -13.35 0.10
C TYR A 184 20.66 -13.75 1.28
N VAL A 185 20.25 -13.35 2.48
CA VAL A 185 21.01 -13.54 3.73
C VAL A 185 20.02 -13.91 4.83
N ASP A 186 20.29 -15.02 5.53
CA ASP A 186 19.53 -15.45 6.71
C ASP A 186 18.00 -15.48 6.52
N GLY A 187 17.52 -15.97 5.36
CA GLY A 187 16.07 -16.07 5.09
C GLY A 187 15.42 -14.80 4.54
N VAL A 188 16.19 -13.74 4.32
CA VAL A 188 15.70 -12.44 3.85
C VAL A 188 16.36 -12.09 2.53
N LEU A 189 15.53 -11.74 1.54
CA LEU A 189 15.98 -11.09 0.33
C LEU A 189 16.08 -9.59 0.57
N TYR A 190 17.24 -9.03 0.27
CA TYR A 190 17.50 -7.60 0.18
C TYR A 190 17.68 -7.23 -1.28
N ALA A 191 17.05 -6.16 -1.75
CA ALA A 191 17.16 -5.72 -3.13
C ALA A 191 17.18 -4.19 -3.24
N ILE A 192 17.84 -3.69 -4.28
CA ILE A 192 17.69 -2.33 -4.77
C ILE A 192 16.82 -2.39 -6.02
N VAL A 193 15.71 -1.65 -6.01
CA VAL A 193 14.80 -1.55 -7.15
C VAL A 193 14.62 -0.10 -7.61
N TYR A 194 14.30 0.08 -8.88
CA TYR A 194 14.01 1.38 -9.47
C TYR A 194 12.52 1.64 -9.60
N ASN A 195 12.09 2.86 -9.27
CA ASN A 195 10.81 3.36 -9.74
C ASN A 195 10.91 3.90 -11.19
N GLU A 196 9.78 4.30 -11.79
CA GLU A 196 9.73 4.86 -13.15
C GLU A 196 10.60 6.11 -13.35
N SER A 197 10.90 6.83 -12.27
CA SER A 197 11.76 8.02 -12.29
C SER A 197 13.25 7.69 -12.07
N MET A 198 13.63 6.41 -12.06
CA MET A 198 14.98 5.92 -11.79
C MET A 198 15.51 6.28 -10.39
N ASN A 199 14.62 6.53 -9.42
CA ASN A 199 14.99 6.60 -8.01
C ASN A 199 15.16 5.19 -7.47
N ARG A 200 16.23 4.99 -6.70
CA ARG A 200 16.51 3.73 -6.00
C ARG A 200 15.63 3.62 -4.76
N ASN A 201 15.14 2.42 -4.50
CA ASN A 201 14.39 2.05 -3.32
C ASN A 201 15.02 0.79 -2.73
N PHE A 202 15.11 0.75 -1.41
CA PHE A 202 15.61 -0.41 -0.68
C PHE A 202 14.44 -1.32 -0.36
N VAL A 203 14.55 -2.60 -0.69
CA VAL A 203 13.49 -3.59 -0.50
C VAL A 203 14.00 -4.72 0.36
N MET A 204 13.16 -5.16 1.30
CA MET A 204 13.35 -6.40 2.05
C MET A 204 12.15 -7.30 1.81
N ALA A 205 12.38 -8.59 1.58
CA ALA A 205 11.32 -9.58 1.47
C ALA A 205 11.67 -10.85 2.23
N ALA A 206 10.69 -11.46 2.90
CA ALA A 206 10.85 -12.69 3.65
C ALA A 206 9.60 -13.56 3.57
N ALA A 207 9.79 -14.87 3.62
CA ALA A 207 8.71 -15.84 3.70
C ALA A 207 8.07 -15.83 5.10
N ASN A 208 6.76 -16.00 5.15
CA ASN A 208 6.00 -16.22 6.37
C ASN A 208 5.65 -17.71 6.52
N ASP A 209 5.32 -18.13 7.75
CA ASP A 209 4.96 -19.53 8.05
C ASP A 209 3.68 -20.02 7.33
N ASP A 210 2.84 -19.10 6.85
CA ASP A 210 1.59 -19.36 6.14
C ASP A 210 1.75 -19.38 4.60
N ALA A 211 2.99 -19.46 4.11
CA ALA A 211 3.35 -19.45 2.69
C ALA A 211 3.02 -18.13 1.95
N THR A 212 2.81 -17.04 2.69
CA THR A 212 2.83 -15.68 2.13
C THR A 212 4.25 -15.08 2.19
N VAL A 213 4.46 -13.97 1.48
CA VAL A 213 5.71 -13.20 1.47
C VAL A 213 5.42 -11.80 1.97
N SER A 214 6.14 -11.37 3.01
CA SER A 214 6.14 -9.98 3.48
C SER A 214 7.20 -9.19 2.72
N ILE A 215 6.82 -8.04 2.18
CA ILE A 215 7.69 -7.12 1.44
C ILE A 215 7.64 -5.75 2.12
N MET A 216 8.80 -5.18 2.44
CA MET A 216 8.99 -3.80 2.87
C MET A 216 9.71 -3.02 1.79
N VAL A 217 9.20 -1.84 1.43
CA VAL A 217 9.78 -0.94 0.43
C VAL A 217 10.09 0.40 1.08
N CYS A 218 11.37 0.72 1.21
CA CYS A 218 11.86 2.00 1.72
C CYS A 218 12.28 2.89 0.55
N ASN A 219 11.69 4.09 0.49
CA ASN A 219 12.14 5.11 -0.43
C ASN A 219 13.44 5.79 0.07
N GLU A 220 14.01 6.63 -0.79
CA GLU A 220 15.20 7.43 -0.49
C GLU A 220 15.01 8.34 0.73
N ASP A 221 13.79 8.85 0.97
CA ASP A 221 13.50 9.72 2.12
C ASP A 221 13.54 8.94 3.45
N VAL A 222 13.14 7.66 3.47
CA VAL A 222 13.33 6.76 4.64
C VAL A 222 14.82 6.60 4.92
N ALA A 223 15.63 6.30 3.90
CA ALA A 223 17.09 6.18 4.08
C ALA A 223 17.67 7.47 4.69
N ARG A 224 17.27 8.64 4.18
CA ARG A 224 17.73 9.96 4.65
C ARG A 224 17.34 10.31 6.08
N THR A 225 16.47 9.55 6.73
CA THR A 225 16.25 9.70 8.17
C THR A 225 17.48 9.24 8.97
N GLY A 226 18.31 8.36 8.41
CA GLY A 226 19.37 7.65 9.11
C GLY A 226 18.88 6.46 9.92
N ALA A 227 17.57 6.16 9.92
CA ALA A 227 16.99 5.05 10.67
C ALA A 227 17.46 3.66 10.21
N LEU A 228 17.98 3.56 8.98
CA LEU A 228 18.47 2.32 8.38
C LEU A 228 19.97 2.12 8.55
N THR A 229 20.68 2.97 9.30
CA THR A 229 22.15 2.92 9.43
C THR A 229 22.58 3.17 10.88
N GLU A 230 23.69 2.57 11.31
CA GLU A 230 24.25 2.83 12.65
C GLU A 230 24.90 4.22 12.76
N GLY A 231 25.45 4.73 11.66
CA GLY A 231 26.11 6.04 11.62
C GLY A 231 25.14 7.23 11.70
N GLY A 232 23.86 7.00 11.44
CA GLY A 232 22.85 8.03 11.27
C GLY A 232 23.18 9.01 10.14
N GLY A 233 22.70 10.25 10.24
CA GLY A 233 22.91 11.27 9.21
C GLY A 233 21.78 11.28 8.18
N ALA A 234 22.11 11.58 6.93
CA ALA A 234 21.16 11.57 5.81
C ALA A 234 21.70 10.68 4.68
N PRO A 235 21.86 9.37 4.91
CA PRO A 235 22.40 8.45 3.93
C PRO A 235 21.45 8.29 2.74
N THR A 236 22.02 7.93 1.59
CA THR A 236 21.27 7.47 0.42
C THR A 236 20.96 5.98 0.55
N VAL A 237 20.06 5.44 -0.28
CA VAL A 237 19.84 3.99 -0.37
C VAL A 237 21.14 3.21 -0.65
N MET A 238 22.05 3.78 -1.44
CA MET A 238 23.34 3.13 -1.73
C MET A 238 24.28 3.13 -0.53
N ASP A 239 24.25 4.17 0.31
CA ASP A 239 25.04 4.18 1.54
C ASP A 239 24.55 3.10 2.50
N VAL A 240 23.23 2.93 2.63
CA VAL A 240 22.62 1.81 3.38
C VAL A 240 23.09 0.47 2.80
N TRP A 241 23.01 0.29 1.47
CA TRP A 241 23.43 -0.95 0.81
C TRP A 241 24.90 -1.29 1.08
N HIS A 242 25.80 -0.32 0.96
CA HIS A 242 27.22 -0.54 1.20
C HIS A 242 27.53 -0.78 2.68
N GLU A 243 26.80 -0.18 3.61
CA GLU A 243 26.96 -0.47 5.04
C GLU A 243 26.61 -1.94 5.35
N TYR A 244 25.64 -2.50 4.64
CA TYR A 244 25.14 -3.86 4.88
C TYR A 244 25.97 -4.93 4.14
N PHE A 245 26.46 -4.62 2.94
CA PHE A 245 27.03 -5.61 2.01
C PHE A 245 28.38 -5.23 1.38
N GLY A 246 28.94 -4.07 1.73
CA GLY A 246 30.21 -3.54 1.21
C GLY A 246 31.46 -4.00 1.94
#